data_AF-A0A1H6EQS0-F1
#
_entry.id   AF-A0A1H6EQS0-F1
#
_cell.length_a   1.000
_cell.length_b   1.000
_cell.length_c   1.000
_cell.angle_alpha   90.00
_cell.angle_beta   90.00
_cell.angle_gamma   90.00
#
_symmetry.space_group_name_H-M   'P 1'
#
loop_
_entity.id
_entity.type
_entity.pdbx_description
1 polymer ?
#
loop_
_entity_poly.entity_id
_entity_poly.type
_entity_poly.pdbx_seq_one_letter_code
_entity_poly.pdbx_strand_id
1 'polypeptide(L)'
;MSGPRTEGAHRVSGPSPEDAHRMSGPRTVVFAGPSLRGIRLRNPAFAVRPPVRRGDLPALLAEDDPPDAVCLVDGYFHHALSVGHREILAALRAGVRVYGCSSLGALRAVELRDQGMAGHGWVYRRYLTEPGRGDDEVALVHSPEPPYEPRSDPLVNVEFAITRLVGAGLVPAWIGERLLAGQRDLFYPERDFTQAAAHYRRLTGAAATDSVVRLLRRGRALFDVKRLDALHLLRTLDARPAGTREGRTTPMKTETPDGVASAMAAVTWDDYAATDDGGRLPQVSAPPVIAALLRLLAPPPGARILEIGTGSGYSTAVLAELAGPTGLVRSVDIVPELIDRAAALLKSHDVANAELMAGDGRAGWPGGGPFDRVMAWATADLVPESWARQLAPDGVIVAPVRLLPQAACAATVRLRRTPGGDLIGEAVTGATFAPLDHAPRRSWSGPAEQADVVLEAGDEDEDEDEPPFWLSGHWLTEIAPDERRAIARAFLRDRSDVHSPVTDDENVQAFHAYLMAVNPAPLTTAFVPGLGMCVGAGSPAGVALVPTRQSGYFRCGSDDELRDLLGAWRAAGRPGFGELVPVVHPAESGYRITVELAREAR
;
A
#
# COMPACT_ATOMS: atom_id res chain seq x y z
N MET A 1 -30.23 -77.87 -26.40
CA MET A 1 -30.90 -76.96 -25.45
C MET A 1 -29.82 -76.25 -24.63
N SER A 2 -30.12 -75.03 -24.18
CA SER A 2 -29.46 -74.31 -23.08
C SER A 2 -28.34 -73.31 -23.42
N GLY A 3 -28.73 -72.03 -23.57
CA GLY A 3 -28.36 -70.96 -22.61
C GLY A 3 -27.01 -70.24 -22.74
N PRO A 4 -26.90 -68.94 -22.35
CA PRO A 4 -26.12 -67.94 -23.08
C PRO A 4 -24.79 -67.50 -22.44
N ARG A 5 -24.00 -66.76 -23.24
CA ARG A 5 -22.68 -66.16 -22.96
C ARG A 5 -22.75 -65.02 -21.93
N THR A 6 -21.73 -64.91 -21.09
CA THR A 6 -21.39 -63.71 -20.30
C THR A 6 -19.96 -63.29 -20.58
N GLU A 7 -19.78 -62.03 -20.99
CA GLU A 7 -18.51 -61.35 -21.25
C GLU A 7 -17.77 -61.04 -19.94
N GLY A 8 -16.48 -61.39 -19.88
CA GLY A 8 -15.57 -61.03 -18.79
C GLY A 8 -14.84 -59.72 -19.10
N ALA A 9 -15.13 -58.67 -18.33
CA ALA A 9 -14.43 -57.39 -18.41
C ALA A 9 -13.05 -57.48 -17.74
N HIS A 10 -11.98 -57.32 -18.53
CA HIS A 10 -10.64 -57.05 -18.02
C HIS A 10 -10.58 -55.65 -17.41
N ARG A 11 -10.49 -55.54 -16.08
CA ARG A 11 -10.07 -54.30 -15.41
C ARG A 11 -8.54 -54.23 -15.44
N VAL A 12 -8.01 -53.30 -16.22
CA VAL A 12 -6.63 -52.83 -16.08
C VAL A 12 -6.57 -52.03 -14.78
N SER A 13 -5.87 -52.57 -13.78
CA SER A 13 -5.55 -51.89 -12.53
C SER A 13 -4.67 -50.67 -12.82
N GLY A 14 -5.19 -49.46 -12.59
CA GLY A 14 -4.39 -48.24 -12.56
C GLY A 14 -3.39 -48.25 -11.40
N PRO A 15 -2.33 -47.42 -11.46
CA PRO A 15 -1.29 -47.39 -10.45
C PRO A 15 -1.85 -47.00 -9.09
N SER A 16 -1.25 -47.53 -8.02
CA SER A 16 -1.69 -47.28 -6.65
C SER A 16 -1.43 -45.81 -6.26
N PRO A 17 -2.18 -45.24 -5.29
CA PRO A 17 -1.96 -43.87 -4.82
C PRO A 17 -0.55 -43.59 -4.28
N GLU A 18 0.17 -44.65 -3.87
CA GLU A 18 1.54 -44.56 -3.37
C GLU A 18 2.58 -44.42 -4.51
N ASP A 19 2.27 -44.88 -5.72
CA ASP A 19 3.13 -44.75 -6.90
C ASP A 19 3.07 -43.34 -7.53
N ALA A 20 1.96 -42.62 -7.34
CA ALA A 20 1.77 -41.26 -7.85
C ALA A 20 2.63 -40.20 -7.15
N HIS A 21 3.17 -40.50 -5.96
CA HIS A 21 3.98 -39.57 -5.18
C HIS A 21 5.48 -39.63 -5.51
N ARG A 22 5.90 -40.54 -6.41
CA ARG A 22 7.31 -40.79 -6.75
C ARG A 22 7.75 -40.32 -8.14
N MET A 23 6.90 -39.64 -8.91
CA MET A 23 7.13 -39.40 -10.35
C MET A 23 6.86 -37.99 -10.91
N SER A 24 6.82 -36.91 -10.12
CA SER A 24 6.83 -35.56 -10.72
C SER A 24 8.01 -34.75 -10.20
N GLY A 25 8.75 -34.12 -11.11
CA GLY A 25 9.86 -33.22 -10.77
C GLY A 25 9.41 -32.00 -9.95
N PRO A 26 10.35 -31.10 -9.62
CA PRO A 26 10.03 -29.85 -8.92
C PRO A 26 9.03 -29.03 -9.75
N ARG A 27 7.86 -28.74 -9.19
CA ARG A 27 6.81 -27.95 -9.87
C ARG A 27 7.16 -26.47 -10.02
N THR A 28 8.13 -25.96 -9.25
CA THR A 28 8.59 -24.57 -9.32
C THR A 28 10.11 -24.49 -9.41
N VAL A 29 10.62 -23.79 -10.43
CA VAL A 29 12.04 -23.51 -10.59
C VAL A 29 12.35 -22.08 -10.14
N VAL A 30 13.42 -21.90 -9.37
CA VAL A 30 13.82 -20.61 -8.78
C VAL A 30 15.23 -20.26 -9.26
N PHE A 31 15.38 -19.24 -10.09
CA PHE A 31 16.68 -18.73 -10.53
C PHE A 31 17.19 -17.69 -9.55
N ALA A 32 18.21 -18.05 -8.76
CA ALA A 32 18.73 -17.20 -7.70
C ALA A 32 20.24 -17.38 -7.48
N GLY A 33 20.88 -16.33 -6.98
CA GLY A 33 22.28 -16.33 -6.57
C GLY A 33 22.48 -15.60 -5.26
N PRO A 34 23.02 -14.37 -5.26
CA PRO A 34 23.36 -13.66 -4.03
C PRO A 34 22.14 -13.42 -3.12
N SER A 35 20.94 -13.20 -3.66
CA SER A 35 19.74 -12.88 -2.87
C SER A 35 19.25 -14.05 -2.03
N LEU A 36 19.48 -15.30 -2.46
CA LEU A 36 19.17 -16.52 -1.70
C LEU A 36 20.42 -17.25 -1.20
N ARG A 37 21.56 -16.55 -1.08
CA ARG A 37 22.82 -17.15 -0.60
C ARG A 37 22.61 -17.91 0.72
N GLY A 38 23.14 -19.14 0.76
CA GLY A 38 23.12 -20.00 1.95
C GLY A 38 21.74 -20.52 2.35
N ILE A 39 20.69 -20.26 1.58
CA ILE A 39 19.35 -20.82 1.83
C ILE A 39 19.27 -22.23 1.24
N ARG A 40 18.81 -23.17 2.05
CA ARG A 40 18.39 -24.50 1.60
C ARG A 40 16.87 -24.57 1.67
N LEU A 41 16.21 -24.66 0.52
CA LEU A 41 14.77 -24.89 0.47
C LEU A 41 14.50 -26.34 0.85
N ARG A 42 13.64 -26.55 1.86
CA ARG A 42 13.30 -27.89 2.37
C ARG A 42 12.15 -28.52 1.60
N ASN A 43 11.31 -27.71 0.94
CA ASN A 43 10.20 -28.22 0.15
C ASN A 43 10.73 -28.73 -1.22
N PRO A 44 10.56 -30.03 -1.53
CA PRO A 44 11.01 -30.61 -2.79
C PRO A 44 10.27 -30.08 -4.03
N ALA A 45 9.16 -29.36 -3.86
CA ALA A 45 8.46 -28.68 -4.96
C ALA A 45 9.26 -27.54 -5.60
N PHE A 46 10.30 -27.03 -4.91
CA PHE A 46 11.17 -25.98 -5.42
C PHE A 46 12.54 -26.52 -5.82
N ALA A 47 12.98 -26.18 -7.03
CA ALA A 47 14.35 -26.39 -7.46
C ALA A 47 15.07 -25.06 -7.69
N VAL A 48 16.13 -24.82 -6.92
CA VAL A 48 16.98 -23.64 -7.10
C VAL A 48 17.98 -23.90 -8.22
N ARG A 49 18.02 -23.00 -9.19
CA ARG A 49 19.00 -22.92 -10.29
C ARG A 49 19.89 -21.69 -10.08
N PRO A 50 21.07 -21.64 -10.74
CA PRO A 50 21.89 -20.43 -10.81
C PRO A 50 21.11 -19.17 -11.22
N PRO A 51 21.66 -17.96 -11.06
CA PRO A 51 21.06 -16.74 -11.61
C PRO A 51 20.69 -16.90 -13.08
N VAL A 52 19.55 -16.34 -13.48
CA VAL A 52 19.04 -16.51 -14.85
C VAL A 52 19.94 -15.81 -15.86
N ARG A 53 20.21 -16.49 -16.98
CA ARG A 53 20.82 -15.92 -18.18
C ARG A 53 20.01 -16.26 -19.43
N ARG A 54 20.34 -15.58 -20.53
CA ARG A 54 19.78 -15.88 -21.85
C ARG A 54 20.00 -17.34 -22.23
N GLY A 55 18.96 -17.97 -22.77
CA GLY A 55 18.92 -19.38 -23.14
C GLY A 55 18.38 -20.30 -22.05
N ASP A 56 18.33 -19.87 -20.79
CA ASP A 56 17.91 -20.76 -19.69
C ASP A 56 16.42 -21.10 -19.75
N LEU A 57 15.54 -20.14 -20.05
CA LEU A 57 14.09 -20.41 -20.14
C LEU A 57 13.73 -21.29 -21.33
N PRO A 58 14.25 -21.07 -22.56
CA PRO A 58 14.02 -21.99 -23.66
C PRO A 58 14.55 -23.41 -23.38
N ALA A 59 15.72 -23.53 -22.74
CA ALA A 59 16.26 -24.83 -22.35
C ALA A 59 15.35 -25.54 -21.34
N LEU A 60 14.85 -24.80 -20.34
CA LEU A 60 13.92 -25.31 -19.33
C LEU A 60 12.58 -25.78 -19.93
N LEU A 61 12.07 -25.06 -20.93
CA LEU A 61 10.83 -25.44 -21.64
C LEU A 61 11.01 -26.65 -22.57
N ALA A 62 12.25 -27.00 -22.91
CA ALA A 62 12.58 -28.16 -23.74
C ALA A 62 12.84 -29.44 -22.95
N GLU A 63 12.79 -29.39 -21.61
CA GLU A 63 12.85 -30.57 -20.75
C GLU A 63 11.58 -31.44 -20.91
N ASP A 64 11.69 -32.76 -20.69
CA ASP A 64 10.57 -33.70 -20.85
C ASP A 64 9.38 -33.40 -19.90
N ASP A 65 9.66 -32.78 -18.75
CA ASP A 65 8.70 -32.38 -17.71
C ASP A 65 8.95 -30.92 -17.30
N PRO A 66 8.46 -29.92 -18.09
CA PRO A 66 8.69 -28.51 -17.79
C PRO A 66 7.91 -28.07 -16.54
N PRO A 67 8.43 -27.10 -15.76
CA PRO A 67 7.82 -26.73 -14.49
C PRO A 67 6.51 -25.93 -14.66
N ASP A 68 5.62 -26.04 -13.68
CA ASP A 68 4.38 -25.26 -13.63
C ASP A 68 4.64 -23.76 -13.35
N ALA A 69 5.77 -23.44 -12.72
CA ALA A 69 6.14 -22.09 -12.36
C ALA A 69 7.65 -21.83 -12.38
N VAL A 70 8.00 -20.59 -12.68
CA VAL A 70 9.38 -20.08 -12.66
C VAL A 70 9.44 -18.80 -11.83
N CYS A 71 10.39 -18.72 -10.91
CA CYS A 71 10.71 -17.52 -10.14
C CYS A 71 12.06 -16.96 -10.59
N LEU A 72 12.05 -15.74 -11.12
CA LEU A 72 13.24 -14.98 -11.46
C LEU A 72 13.60 -14.09 -10.27
N VAL A 73 14.66 -14.44 -9.54
CA VAL A 73 15.16 -13.65 -8.41
C VAL A 73 16.38 -12.86 -8.85
N ASP A 74 17.43 -13.54 -9.28
CA ASP A 74 18.70 -12.94 -9.68
C ASP A 74 19.04 -13.26 -11.13
N GLY A 75 19.78 -12.37 -11.79
CA GLY A 75 20.43 -12.63 -13.07
C GLY A 75 21.88 -12.18 -13.04
N TYR A 76 22.65 -12.61 -14.03
CA TYR A 76 24.04 -12.18 -14.15
C TYR A 76 24.15 -10.73 -14.64
N PHE A 77 25.06 -9.97 -14.03
CA PHE A 77 25.46 -8.64 -14.47
C PHE A 77 26.88 -8.75 -15.08
N HIS A 78 27.08 -8.25 -16.30
CA HIS A 78 28.32 -8.31 -17.12
C HIS A 78 28.88 -9.70 -17.51
N HIS A 79 28.59 -10.77 -16.76
CA HIS A 79 29.16 -12.10 -17.00
C HIS A 79 28.38 -12.97 -17.98
N ALA A 80 27.11 -12.63 -18.22
CA ALA A 80 26.27 -13.28 -19.21
C ALA A 80 25.21 -12.31 -19.70
N LEU A 81 24.65 -12.58 -20.88
CA LEU A 81 23.50 -11.83 -21.37
C LEU A 81 22.29 -12.09 -20.48
N SER A 82 21.63 -11.03 -20.03
CA SER A 82 20.39 -11.11 -19.27
C SER A 82 19.30 -11.82 -20.07
N VAL A 83 18.41 -12.50 -19.34
CA VAL A 83 17.21 -13.13 -19.92
C VAL A 83 16.41 -12.12 -20.74
N GLY A 84 16.03 -12.53 -21.94
CA GLY A 84 15.31 -11.69 -22.88
C GLY A 84 13.80 -11.73 -22.67
N HIS A 85 13.13 -10.61 -22.93
CA HIS A 85 11.66 -10.52 -22.91
C HIS A 85 10.97 -11.63 -23.71
N ARG A 86 11.49 -11.96 -24.90
CA ARG A 86 10.92 -13.01 -25.77
C ARG A 86 10.92 -14.40 -25.12
N GLU A 87 11.92 -14.69 -24.29
CA GLU A 87 12.04 -15.98 -23.60
C GLU A 87 11.01 -16.10 -22.49
N ILE A 88 10.80 -15.01 -21.74
CA ILE A 88 9.77 -14.94 -20.70
C ILE A 88 8.37 -15.04 -21.32
N LEU A 89 8.13 -14.30 -22.41
CA LEU A 89 6.87 -14.38 -23.17
C LEU A 89 6.62 -15.78 -23.73
N ALA A 90 7.66 -16.49 -24.16
CA ALA A 90 7.54 -17.87 -24.60
C ALA A 90 7.12 -18.80 -23.44
N ALA A 91 7.72 -18.64 -22.26
CA ALA A 91 7.33 -19.41 -21.07
C ALA A 91 5.87 -19.14 -20.66
N LEU A 92 5.45 -17.87 -20.64
CA LEU A 92 4.06 -17.49 -20.35
C LEU A 92 3.07 -18.10 -21.36
N ARG A 93 3.40 -18.08 -22.66
CA ARG A 93 2.56 -18.71 -23.71
C ARG A 93 2.52 -20.23 -23.60
N ALA A 94 3.57 -20.85 -23.07
CA ALA A 94 3.60 -22.28 -22.79
C ALA A 94 2.79 -22.66 -21.54
N GLY A 95 2.15 -21.70 -20.86
CA GLY A 95 1.34 -21.94 -19.66
C GLY A 95 2.14 -21.96 -18.35
N VAL A 96 3.44 -21.66 -18.39
CA VAL A 96 4.28 -21.56 -17.19
C VAL A 96 4.01 -20.24 -16.49
N ARG A 97 3.71 -20.29 -15.20
CA ARG A 97 3.55 -19.08 -14.39
C ARG A 97 4.92 -18.47 -14.11
N VAL A 98 5.17 -17.25 -14.56
CA VAL A 98 6.45 -16.58 -14.34
C VAL A 98 6.31 -15.49 -13.29
N TYR A 99 7.11 -15.58 -12.23
CA TYR A 99 7.21 -14.60 -11.16
C TYR A 99 8.56 -13.89 -11.23
N GLY A 100 8.58 -12.59 -10.91
CA GLY A 100 9.81 -11.82 -10.77
C GLY A 100 9.83 -11.04 -9.46
N CYS A 101 10.98 -11.05 -8.78
CA CYS A 101 11.16 -10.28 -7.55
C CYS A 101 12.57 -9.69 -7.45
N SER A 102 12.74 -8.69 -6.57
CA SER A 102 14.02 -8.23 -6.03
C SER A 102 15.04 -7.62 -6.99
N SER A 103 15.57 -8.36 -7.95
CA SER A 103 16.71 -7.95 -8.81
C SER A 103 16.24 -7.74 -10.26
N LEU A 104 16.99 -8.24 -11.24
CA LEU A 104 16.57 -8.38 -12.64
C LEU A 104 15.14 -8.95 -12.78
N GLY A 105 14.73 -9.85 -11.88
CA GLY A 105 13.37 -10.37 -11.84
C GLY A 105 12.31 -9.30 -11.62
N ALA A 106 12.55 -8.35 -10.72
CA ALA A 106 11.64 -7.21 -10.51
C ALA A 106 11.55 -6.32 -11.75
N LEU A 107 12.68 -6.02 -12.41
CA LEU A 107 12.71 -5.24 -13.65
C LEU A 107 11.85 -5.90 -14.74
N ARG A 108 12.10 -7.19 -15.00
CA ARG A 108 11.35 -7.96 -16.01
C ARG A 108 9.88 -8.10 -15.66
N ALA A 109 9.54 -8.20 -14.38
CA ALA A 109 8.15 -8.20 -13.94
C ALA A 109 7.46 -6.86 -14.20
N VAL A 110 8.15 -5.73 -14.05
CA VAL A 110 7.59 -4.40 -14.38
C VAL A 110 7.39 -4.28 -15.89
N GLU A 111 8.38 -4.68 -16.69
CA GLU A 111 8.35 -4.59 -18.15
C GLU A 111 7.32 -5.55 -18.79
N LEU A 112 7.05 -6.70 -18.16
CA LEU A 112 6.18 -7.76 -18.69
C LEU A 112 4.87 -7.98 -17.92
N ARG A 113 4.52 -7.03 -17.04
CA ARG A 113 3.32 -7.12 -16.19
C ARG A 113 2.05 -7.34 -17.02
N ASP A 114 1.91 -6.62 -18.13
CA ASP A 114 0.71 -6.61 -18.97
C ASP A 114 0.62 -7.86 -19.85
N GLN A 115 1.68 -8.67 -19.88
CA GLN A 115 1.77 -9.91 -20.64
C GLN A 115 1.66 -11.14 -19.72
N GLY A 116 1.40 -10.95 -18.42
CA GLY A 116 1.10 -12.01 -17.47
C GLY A 116 2.25 -12.41 -16.54
N MET A 117 3.39 -11.71 -16.56
CA MET A 117 4.45 -11.93 -15.58
C MET A 117 4.06 -11.29 -14.24
N ALA A 118 4.09 -12.06 -13.16
CA ALA A 118 3.71 -11.58 -11.84
C ALA A 118 4.90 -10.99 -11.09
N GLY A 119 4.82 -9.72 -10.69
CA GLY A 119 5.82 -9.08 -9.85
C GLY A 119 5.58 -9.27 -8.36
N HIS A 120 6.65 -9.29 -7.58
CA HIS A 120 6.57 -9.50 -6.14
C HIS A 120 7.63 -8.72 -5.36
N GLY A 121 7.25 -8.24 -4.17
CA GLY A 121 8.16 -7.65 -3.20
C GLY A 121 8.19 -6.11 -3.18
N TRP A 122 8.99 -5.58 -2.27
CA TRP A 122 9.25 -4.15 -2.13
C TRP A 122 9.96 -3.57 -3.36
N VAL A 123 10.96 -4.26 -3.92
CA VAL A 123 11.72 -3.74 -5.06
C VAL A 123 10.85 -3.65 -6.31
N TYR A 124 10.06 -4.69 -6.60
CA TYR A 124 9.10 -4.64 -7.70
C TYR A 124 8.14 -3.45 -7.57
N ARG A 125 7.59 -3.23 -6.37
CA ARG A 125 6.69 -2.09 -6.11
C ARG A 125 7.39 -0.76 -6.31
N ARG A 126 8.66 -0.62 -5.89
CA ARG A 126 9.43 0.62 -6.10
C ARG A 126 9.61 0.94 -7.59
N TYR A 127 10.03 -0.01 -8.41
CA TYR A 127 10.14 0.20 -9.86
C TYR A 127 8.78 0.42 -10.54
N LEU A 128 7.69 -0.10 -9.96
CA LEU A 128 6.35 0.14 -10.47
C LEU A 128 5.85 1.56 -10.16
N THR A 129 6.18 2.11 -8.99
CA THR A 129 5.66 3.39 -8.50
C THR A 129 6.55 4.59 -8.81
N GLU A 130 7.83 4.35 -9.14
CA GLU A 130 8.83 5.39 -9.42
C GLU A 130 9.46 5.13 -10.79
N PRO A 131 8.79 5.52 -11.89
CA PRO A 131 9.32 5.37 -13.24
C PRO A 131 10.59 6.23 -13.44
N GLY A 132 11.55 5.72 -14.22
CA GLY A 132 12.82 6.41 -14.48
C GLY A 132 13.97 6.04 -13.55
N ARG A 133 13.77 5.08 -12.63
CA ARG A 133 14.84 4.48 -11.83
C ARG A 133 15.82 3.69 -12.69
N GLY A 134 17.10 3.73 -12.31
CA GLY A 134 18.16 3.06 -13.04
C GLY A 134 18.15 1.55 -12.82
N ASP A 135 18.48 0.76 -13.84
CA ASP A 135 18.67 -0.70 -13.71
C ASP A 135 19.84 -1.06 -12.77
N ASP A 136 20.79 -0.13 -12.58
CA ASP A 136 21.98 -0.30 -11.74
C ASP A 136 21.66 -0.25 -10.24
N GLU A 137 20.46 0.19 -9.86
CA GLU A 137 20.07 0.31 -8.45
C GLU A 137 19.83 -1.05 -7.80
N VAL A 138 19.43 -2.06 -8.58
CA VAL A 138 19.34 -3.46 -8.16
C VAL A 138 20.63 -4.26 -8.41
N ALA A 139 21.58 -3.67 -9.14
CA ALA A 139 22.84 -4.30 -9.49
C ALA A 139 23.80 -4.34 -8.28
N LEU A 140 24.56 -5.42 -8.20
CA LEU A 140 25.65 -5.59 -7.23
C LEU A 140 26.73 -6.49 -7.85
N VAL A 141 27.97 -6.34 -7.42
CA VAL A 141 29.07 -7.23 -7.80
C VAL A 141 29.05 -8.44 -6.88
N HIS A 142 29.11 -9.65 -7.44
CA HIS A 142 29.23 -10.90 -6.67
C HIS A 142 30.15 -11.90 -7.37
N SER A 143 30.58 -12.96 -6.66
CA SER A 143 31.34 -14.05 -7.28
C SER A 143 30.50 -14.75 -8.38
N PRO A 144 31.09 -15.13 -9.52
CA PRO A 144 30.36 -15.74 -10.64
C PRO A 144 29.85 -17.16 -10.34
N GLU A 145 30.42 -17.81 -9.32
CA GLU A 145 30.10 -19.17 -8.89
C GLU A 145 29.52 -19.20 -7.46
N PRO A 146 28.74 -20.24 -7.11
CA PRO A 146 28.27 -20.48 -5.75
C PRO A 146 29.42 -20.39 -4.73
N PRO A 147 29.20 -19.72 -3.58
CA PRO A 147 27.91 -19.31 -3.02
C PRO A 147 27.45 -17.91 -3.46
N TYR A 148 27.97 -17.34 -4.56
CA TYR A 148 27.62 -16.01 -5.09
C TYR A 148 27.84 -14.90 -4.04
N GLU A 149 29.05 -14.83 -3.49
CA GLU A 149 29.41 -13.87 -2.46
C GLU A 149 29.33 -12.44 -2.99
N PRO A 150 28.48 -11.57 -2.39
CA PRO A 150 28.39 -10.18 -2.79
C PRO A 150 29.64 -9.42 -2.33
N ARG A 151 30.19 -8.62 -3.24
CA ARG A 151 31.35 -7.73 -3.03
C ARG A 151 30.95 -6.26 -2.93
N SER A 152 29.75 -5.92 -3.38
CA SER A 152 29.14 -4.59 -3.21
C SER A 152 27.69 -4.73 -2.74
N ASP A 153 27.06 -3.61 -2.39
CA ASP A 153 25.64 -3.52 -2.01
C ASP A 153 24.82 -2.80 -3.08
N PRO A 154 23.63 -3.32 -3.43
CA PRO A 154 22.74 -2.65 -4.36
C PRO A 154 22.13 -1.42 -3.70
N LEU A 155 21.84 -0.38 -4.49
CA LEU A 155 21.27 0.87 -3.96
C LEU A 155 19.93 0.60 -3.28
N VAL A 156 19.11 -0.31 -3.80
CA VAL A 156 17.81 -0.65 -3.19
C VAL A 156 17.93 -1.15 -1.74
N ASN A 157 19.02 -1.83 -1.37
CA ASN A 157 19.26 -2.24 0.02
C ASN A 157 19.59 -1.03 0.90
N VAL A 158 20.42 -0.11 0.38
CA VAL A 158 20.82 1.11 1.09
C VAL A 158 19.64 2.06 1.25
N GLU A 159 18.84 2.27 0.21
CA GLU A 159 17.61 3.03 0.27
C GLU A 159 16.62 2.41 1.26
N PHE A 160 16.45 1.09 1.23
CA PHE A 160 15.61 0.40 2.19
C PHE A 160 16.07 0.65 3.63
N ALA A 161 17.38 0.57 3.89
CA ALA A 161 17.95 0.89 5.20
C ALA A 161 17.67 2.34 5.62
N ILE A 162 17.94 3.31 4.74
CA ILE A 162 17.72 4.74 5.02
C ILE A 162 16.22 5.01 5.27
N THR A 163 15.34 4.47 4.43
CA THR A 163 13.89 4.59 4.59
C THR A 163 13.43 4.07 5.96
N ARG A 164 14.00 2.94 6.42
CA ARG A 164 13.68 2.37 7.73
C ARG A 164 14.24 3.21 8.89
N LEU A 165 15.45 3.74 8.75
CA LEU A 165 16.07 4.59 9.76
C LEU A 165 15.36 5.93 9.90
N VAL A 166 14.94 6.54 8.78
CA VAL A 166 14.13 7.75 8.75
C VAL A 166 12.74 7.50 9.34
N GLY A 167 12.07 6.43 8.88
CA GLY A 167 10.76 6.06 9.41
C GLY A 167 10.77 5.67 10.89
N ALA A 168 11.92 5.30 11.45
CA ALA A 168 12.09 5.04 12.89
C ALA A 168 12.52 6.27 13.69
N GLY A 169 12.62 7.45 13.08
CA GLY A 169 13.09 8.69 13.71
C GLY A 169 14.58 8.67 14.10
N LEU A 170 15.35 7.68 13.68
CA LEU A 170 16.78 7.56 14.01
C LEU A 170 17.66 8.46 13.14
N VAL A 171 17.15 8.83 11.97
CA VAL A 171 17.82 9.73 11.02
C VAL A 171 16.80 10.76 10.54
N PRO A 172 17.05 12.08 10.69
CA PRO A 172 16.17 13.10 10.15
C PRO A 172 15.94 12.94 8.64
N ALA A 173 14.74 13.26 8.16
CA ALA A 173 14.37 13.06 6.74
C ALA A 173 15.35 13.72 5.77
N TRP A 174 15.74 14.97 6.03
CA TRP A 174 16.70 15.71 5.20
C TRP A 174 18.11 15.09 5.22
N ILE A 175 18.55 14.48 6.33
CA ILE A 175 19.81 13.70 6.36
C ILE A 175 19.65 12.43 5.53
N GLY A 176 18.50 11.76 5.63
CA GLY A 176 18.19 10.57 4.84
C GLY A 176 18.22 10.84 3.34
N GLU A 177 17.61 11.93 2.89
CA GLU A 177 17.63 12.39 1.50
C GLU A 177 19.04 12.66 1.00
N ARG A 178 19.84 13.43 1.76
CA ARG A 178 21.24 13.72 1.40
C ARG A 178 22.10 12.46 1.40
N LEU A 179 21.88 11.57 2.35
CA LEU A 179 22.58 10.29 2.43
C LEU A 179 22.27 9.44 1.20
N LEU A 180 20.99 9.32 0.82
CA LEU A 180 20.56 8.57 -0.36
C LEU A 180 21.08 9.19 -1.67
N ALA A 181 21.02 10.52 -1.80
CA ALA A 181 21.55 11.23 -2.96
C ALA A 181 23.04 10.90 -3.18
N GLY A 182 23.86 11.02 -2.14
CA GLY A 182 25.28 10.66 -2.26
C GLY A 182 25.56 9.16 -2.38
N GLN A 183 24.57 8.28 -2.24
CA GLN A 183 24.70 6.85 -2.57
C GLN A 183 24.29 6.56 -4.01
N ARG A 184 23.36 7.35 -4.59
CA ARG A 184 23.00 7.29 -6.01
C ARG A 184 24.16 7.66 -6.92
N ASP A 185 24.97 8.64 -6.53
CA ASP A 185 26.13 9.10 -7.31
C ASP A 185 27.28 8.07 -7.34
N LEU A 186 27.23 7.03 -6.51
CA LEU A 186 28.24 5.97 -6.47
C LEU A 186 27.96 4.90 -7.52
N PHE A 187 29.00 4.54 -8.27
CA PHE A 187 28.97 3.39 -9.15
C PHE A 187 28.75 2.10 -8.34
N TYR A 188 27.84 1.23 -8.77
CA TYR A 188 27.37 0.08 -7.98
C TYR A 188 28.47 -0.92 -7.50
N PRO A 189 29.64 -1.09 -8.15
CA PRO A 189 30.74 -1.89 -7.60
C PRO A 189 31.40 -1.26 -6.37
N GLU A 190 31.30 0.05 -6.24
CA GLU A 190 31.95 0.80 -5.17
C GLU A 190 31.04 0.91 -3.94
N ARG A 191 29.72 0.78 -4.10
CA ARG A 191 28.74 0.87 -3.01
C ARG A 191 28.94 -0.21 -1.96
N ASP A 192 29.13 0.23 -0.72
CA ASP A 192 29.10 -0.62 0.47
C ASP A 192 28.49 0.13 1.66
N PHE A 193 27.81 -0.61 2.52
CA PHE A 193 27.19 -0.09 3.75
C PHE A 193 28.20 0.61 4.69
N THR A 194 29.49 0.27 4.64
CA THR A 194 30.53 1.00 5.38
C THR A 194 30.69 2.43 4.88
N GLN A 195 30.57 2.65 3.57
CA GLN A 195 30.63 3.99 2.98
C GLN A 195 29.39 4.81 3.32
N ALA A 196 28.20 4.19 3.32
CA ALA A 196 26.98 4.84 3.80
C ALA A 196 27.13 5.29 5.26
N ALA A 197 27.70 4.45 6.13
CA ALA A 197 27.98 4.81 7.53
C ALA A 197 29.00 5.96 7.64
N ALA A 198 30.03 5.98 6.79
CA ALA A 198 31.01 7.06 6.74
C ALA A 198 30.39 8.36 6.20
N HIS A 199 29.51 8.28 5.21
CA HIS A 199 28.80 9.42 4.66
C HIS A 199 27.86 10.04 5.69
N TYR A 200 27.09 9.20 6.40
CA TYR A 200 26.28 9.65 7.53
C TYR A 200 27.11 10.45 8.56
N ARG A 201 28.26 9.92 8.99
CA ARG A 201 29.16 10.64 9.92
C ARG A 201 29.63 11.99 9.39
N ARG A 202 29.92 12.10 8.08
CA ARG A 202 30.31 13.37 7.47
C ARG A 202 29.16 14.37 7.44
N LEU A 203 27.93 13.91 7.19
CA LEU A 203 26.75 14.77 7.16
C LEU A 203 26.37 15.29 8.55
N THR A 204 26.53 14.47 9.60
CA THR A 204 26.08 14.80 10.95
C THR A 204 27.18 15.32 11.88
N GLY A 205 28.46 15.12 11.54
CA GLY A 205 29.58 15.57 12.37
C GLY A 205 29.52 15.05 13.81
N ALA A 206 29.60 15.97 14.79
CA ALA A 206 29.49 15.64 16.21
C ALA A 206 28.10 15.12 16.64
N ALA A 207 27.05 15.39 15.86
CA ALA A 207 25.69 14.88 16.10
C ALA A 207 25.48 13.43 15.59
N ALA A 208 26.54 12.76 15.10
CA ALA A 208 26.45 11.40 14.60
C ALA A 208 26.14 10.39 15.72
N THR A 209 24.94 9.81 15.70
CA THR A 209 24.58 8.74 16.64
C THR A 209 25.32 7.44 16.32
N ASP A 210 26.06 6.89 17.28
CA ASP A 210 26.79 5.62 17.11
C ASP A 210 25.89 4.41 16.87
N SER A 211 24.62 4.45 17.31
CA SER A 211 23.64 3.41 16.98
C SER A 211 23.37 3.35 15.48
N VAL A 212 23.13 4.49 14.82
CA VAL A 212 22.91 4.59 13.37
C VAL A 212 24.13 4.11 12.60
N VAL A 213 25.33 4.52 13.01
CA VAL A 213 26.58 4.06 12.39
C VAL A 213 26.72 2.54 12.50
N ARG A 214 26.40 1.96 13.66
CA ARG A 214 26.45 0.50 13.86
C ARG A 214 25.40 -0.22 13.01
N LEU A 215 24.19 0.32 12.90
CA LEU A 215 23.13 -0.24 12.06
C LEU A 215 23.52 -0.23 10.59
N LEU A 216 24.01 0.91 10.08
CA LEU A 216 24.51 1.04 8.71
C LEU A 216 25.67 0.09 8.44
N ARG A 217 26.67 -0.02 9.33
CA ARG A 217 27.77 -0.99 9.18
C ARG A 217 27.32 -2.46 9.14
N ARG A 218 26.18 -2.77 9.77
CA ARG A 218 25.55 -4.11 9.71
C ARG A 218 24.50 -4.21 8.61
N GLY A 219 24.38 -3.21 7.74
CA GLY A 219 23.23 -3.05 6.85
C GLY A 219 23.07 -4.20 5.86
N ARG A 220 24.16 -4.79 5.37
CA ARG A 220 24.10 -5.99 4.52
C ARG A 220 23.39 -7.18 5.19
N ALA A 221 23.47 -7.29 6.50
CA ALA A 221 22.81 -8.36 7.25
C ALA A 221 21.37 -8.00 7.67
N LEU A 222 21.09 -6.71 7.89
CA LEU A 222 19.84 -6.23 8.47
C LEU A 222 18.82 -5.75 7.43
N PHE A 223 19.30 -5.22 6.29
CA PHE A 223 18.50 -4.47 5.32
C PHE A 223 18.63 -5.04 3.90
N ASP A 224 18.82 -6.36 3.79
CA ASP A 224 18.86 -7.05 2.50
C ASP A 224 17.44 -7.24 1.93
N VAL A 225 16.86 -6.15 1.40
CA VAL A 225 15.49 -6.17 0.86
C VAL A 225 15.36 -7.15 -0.29
N LYS A 226 16.43 -7.34 -1.06
CA LYS A 226 16.49 -8.33 -2.13
C LYS A 226 16.26 -9.76 -1.63
N ARG A 227 16.87 -10.10 -0.50
CA ARG A 227 16.65 -11.38 0.19
C ARG A 227 15.26 -11.48 0.80
N LEU A 228 14.78 -10.39 1.43
CA LEU A 228 13.44 -10.37 2.04
C LEU A 228 12.35 -10.61 1.00
N ASP A 229 12.42 -9.96 -0.16
CA ASP A 229 11.48 -10.13 -1.28
C ASP A 229 11.48 -11.55 -1.82
N ALA A 230 12.67 -12.14 -2.02
CA ALA A 230 12.81 -13.50 -2.51
C ALA A 230 12.22 -14.52 -1.52
N LEU A 231 12.49 -14.36 -0.22
CA LEU A 231 11.94 -15.25 0.82
C LEU A 231 10.43 -15.09 0.96
N HIS A 232 9.89 -13.86 0.82
CA HIS A 232 8.46 -13.63 0.87
C HIS A 232 7.74 -14.29 -0.32
N LEU A 233 8.29 -14.17 -1.53
CA LEU A 233 7.74 -14.84 -2.71
C LEU A 233 7.68 -16.35 -2.50
N LEU A 234 8.77 -16.95 -2.04
CA LEU A 234 8.83 -18.40 -1.82
C LEU A 234 7.83 -18.86 -0.76
N ARG A 235 7.68 -18.14 0.36
CA ARG A 235 6.67 -18.44 1.38
C ARG A 235 5.24 -18.36 0.84
N THR A 236 4.98 -17.36 -0.01
CA THR A 236 3.66 -17.16 -0.64
C THR A 236 3.30 -18.31 -1.57
N LEU A 237 4.29 -18.85 -2.28
CA LEU A 237 4.10 -20.00 -3.17
C LEU A 237 4.04 -21.33 -2.41
N ASP A 238 4.79 -21.45 -1.31
CA ASP A 238 4.81 -22.63 -0.42
C ASP A 238 3.48 -22.83 0.31
N ALA A 239 2.80 -21.73 0.68
CA ALA A 239 1.50 -21.77 1.34
C ALA A 239 0.32 -22.18 0.44
N ARG A 240 0.54 -22.38 -0.88
CA ARG A 240 -0.51 -22.81 -1.82
C ARG A 240 -0.54 -24.34 -1.91
N PRO A 241 -1.67 -25.02 -1.67
CA PRO A 241 -1.74 -26.47 -1.75
C PRO A 241 -1.43 -26.97 -3.16
N ALA A 242 -0.47 -27.89 -3.27
CA ALA A 242 -0.05 -28.53 -4.52
C ALA A 242 -1.15 -29.48 -5.03
N GLY A 243 -2.21 -28.96 -5.64
CA GLY A 243 -3.29 -29.81 -6.16
C GLY A 243 -4.49 -29.12 -6.80
N THR A 244 -4.67 -27.82 -6.66
CA THR A 244 -5.76 -27.12 -7.34
C THR A 244 -5.41 -26.88 -8.82
N ARG A 245 -5.66 -27.88 -9.66
CA ARG A 245 -6.18 -27.57 -11.01
C ARG A 245 -7.54 -26.95 -10.75
N GLU A 246 -7.61 -25.62 -10.71
CA GLU A 246 -8.88 -24.92 -10.71
C GLU A 246 -9.67 -25.43 -11.93
N GLY A 247 -10.72 -26.19 -11.66
CA GLY A 247 -11.78 -26.41 -12.62
C GLY A 247 -12.24 -25.04 -13.08
N ARG A 248 -12.56 -24.94 -14.37
CA ARG A 248 -13.26 -23.82 -15.01
C ARG A 248 -14.28 -23.22 -14.04
N THR A 249 -13.84 -22.27 -13.22
CA THR A 249 -14.65 -21.15 -12.81
C THR A 249 -14.88 -20.46 -14.14
N THR A 250 -16.15 -20.32 -14.52
CA THR A 250 -16.54 -19.37 -15.55
C THR A 250 -15.70 -18.13 -15.29
N PRO A 251 -14.82 -17.71 -16.22
CA PRO A 251 -13.91 -16.62 -15.94
C PRO A 251 -14.78 -15.48 -15.47
N MET A 252 -14.58 -15.05 -14.23
CA MET A 252 -14.87 -13.68 -13.86
C MET A 252 -14.16 -12.91 -14.95
N LYS A 253 -14.95 -12.31 -15.86
CA LYS A 253 -14.44 -11.64 -17.05
C LYS A 253 -13.21 -10.88 -16.61
N THR A 254 -12.05 -11.26 -17.13
CA THR A 254 -10.85 -10.45 -17.07
C THR A 254 -11.21 -9.18 -17.82
N GLU A 255 -11.74 -8.20 -17.11
CA GLU A 255 -11.92 -6.85 -17.59
C GLU A 255 -10.52 -6.27 -17.78
N THR A 256 -9.99 -6.45 -18.98
CA THR A 256 -8.97 -5.61 -19.63
C THR A 256 -7.60 -5.46 -18.90
N PRO A 257 -6.54 -4.98 -19.59
CA PRO A 257 -5.33 -4.50 -18.91
C PRO A 257 -5.74 -3.47 -17.83
N ASP A 258 -5.00 -3.37 -16.72
CA ASP A 258 -5.30 -2.43 -15.63
C ASP A 258 -5.33 -0.99 -16.17
N GLY A 259 -6.51 -0.54 -16.61
CA GLY A 259 -6.71 0.72 -17.32
C GLY A 259 -6.25 1.91 -16.48
N VAL A 260 -6.23 1.76 -15.15
CA VAL A 260 -5.71 2.76 -14.22
C VAL A 260 -4.22 2.99 -14.43
N ALA A 261 -3.43 1.92 -14.55
CA ALA A 261 -1.99 2.06 -14.79
C ALA A 261 -1.69 2.71 -16.15
N SER A 262 -2.46 2.36 -17.19
CA SER A 262 -2.34 2.99 -18.50
C SER A 262 -2.74 4.46 -18.48
N ALA A 263 -3.88 4.79 -17.86
CA ALA A 263 -4.37 6.16 -17.78
C ALA A 263 -3.44 7.06 -16.96
N MET A 264 -2.89 6.55 -15.85
CA MET A 264 -1.90 7.28 -15.07
C MET A 264 -0.56 7.47 -15.78
N ALA A 265 -0.19 6.57 -16.69
CA ALA A 265 1.01 6.74 -17.52
C ALA A 265 0.79 7.74 -18.67
N ALA A 266 -0.46 7.93 -19.11
CA ALA A 266 -0.83 8.91 -20.13
C ALA A 266 -0.89 10.35 -19.58
N VAL A 267 -0.99 10.51 -18.27
CA VAL A 267 -1.06 11.82 -17.60
C VAL A 267 0.19 12.03 -16.74
N THR A 268 0.99 13.05 -17.04
CA THR A 268 2.21 13.35 -16.28
C THR A 268 1.85 14.07 -14.97
N TRP A 269 2.14 13.45 -13.82
CA TRP A 269 1.76 13.98 -12.50
C TRP A 269 2.42 15.33 -12.16
N ASP A 270 3.70 15.50 -12.50
CA ASP A 270 4.44 16.73 -12.17
C ASP A 270 3.86 17.97 -12.86
N ASP A 271 3.30 17.84 -14.08
CA ASP A 271 2.66 18.94 -14.81
C ASP A 271 1.48 19.53 -14.01
N TYR A 272 0.77 18.68 -13.27
CA TYR A 272 -0.37 19.08 -12.45
C TYR A 272 0.04 19.46 -11.02
N ALA A 273 1.06 18.83 -10.46
CA ALA A 273 1.43 18.98 -9.05
C ALA A 273 2.35 20.18 -8.75
N ALA A 274 3.13 20.64 -9.74
CA ALA A 274 4.10 21.71 -9.56
C ALA A 274 3.45 23.10 -9.44
N THR A 275 4.02 23.97 -8.61
CA THR A 275 3.69 25.39 -8.54
C THR A 275 4.69 26.23 -9.35
N ASP A 276 4.30 27.46 -9.72
CA ASP A 276 5.12 28.34 -10.57
C ASP A 276 6.51 28.67 -9.97
N ASP A 277 6.64 28.58 -8.65
CA ASP A 277 7.88 28.78 -7.89
C ASP A 277 8.73 27.51 -7.73
N GLY A 278 8.35 26.41 -8.39
CA GLY A 278 9.05 25.12 -8.34
C GLY A 278 8.72 24.27 -7.10
N GLY A 279 7.77 24.71 -6.28
CA GLY A 279 7.19 23.94 -5.18
C GLY A 279 6.14 22.92 -5.63
N ARG A 280 5.38 22.40 -4.67
CA ARG A 280 4.25 21.49 -4.91
C ARG A 280 3.01 22.02 -4.23
N LEU A 281 1.86 21.86 -4.88
CA LEU A 281 0.57 22.17 -4.26
C LEU A 281 0.35 21.31 -3.00
N PRO A 282 -0.07 21.87 -1.86
CA PRO A 282 -0.32 21.08 -0.65
C PRO A 282 -1.50 20.09 -0.81
N GLN A 283 -2.38 20.31 -1.80
CA GLN A 283 -3.57 19.50 -2.07
C GLN A 283 -3.30 18.29 -2.98
N VAL A 284 -2.04 17.95 -3.28
CA VAL A 284 -1.73 16.82 -4.17
C VAL A 284 -1.65 15.51 -3.40
N SER A 285 -2.40 14.52 -3.86
CA SER A 285 -2.25 13.14 -3.40
C SER A 285 -1.15 12.43 -4.15
N ALA A 286 -0.46 11.51 -3.47
CA ALA A 286 0.58 10.68 -4.10
C ALA A 286 -0.04 9.75 -5.16
N PRO A 287 0.58 9.58 -6.34
CA PRO A 287 0.07 8.73 -7.41
C PRO A 287 -0.33 7.30 -6.96
N PRO A 288 0.43 6.60 -6.09
CA PRO A 288 0.04 5.26 -5.65
C PRO A 288 -1.30 5.23 -4.90
N VAL A 289 -1.64 6.28 -4.15
CA VAL A 289 -2.93 6.39 -3.44
C VAL A 289 -4.05 6.61 -4.46
N ILE A 290 -3.85 7.49 -5.43
CA ILE A 290 -4.80 7.73 -6.52
C ILE A 290 -5.07 6.44 -7.28
N ALA A 291 -4.01 5.73 -7.68
CA ALA A 291 -4.11 4.44 -8.38
C ALA A 291 -4.95 3.42 -7.59
N ALA A 292 -4.71 3.30 -6.28
CA ALA A 292 -5.43 2.37 -5.43
C ALA A 292 -6.94 2.69 -5.35
N LEU A 293 -7.29 3.97 -5.20
CA LEU A 293 -8.69 4.38 -5.12
C LEU A 293 -9.42 4.36 -6.47
N LEU A 294 -8.72 4.62 -7.58
CA LEU A 294 -9.31 4.47 -8.92
C LEU A 294 -9.58 3.00 -9.26
N ARG A 295 -8.73 2.07 -8.81
CA ARG A 295 -9.03 0.62 -8.89
C ARG A 295 -10.21 0.24 -8.03
N LEU A 296 -10.36 0.85 -6.84
CA LEU A 296 -11.52 0.66 -6.00
C LEU A 296 -12.80 1.25 -6.65
N LEU A 297 -12.69 2.36 -7.39
CA LEU A 297 -13.80 2.98 -8.11
C LEU A 297 -14.21 2.16 -9.34
N ALA A 298 -13.24 1.60 -10.05
CA ALA A 298 -13.40 0.83 -11.28
C ALA A 298 -14.35 1.52 -12.30
N PRO A 299 -14.00 2.72 -12.80
CA PRO A 299 -14.81 3.41 -13.79
C PRO A 299 -14.80 2.64 -15.13
N PRO A 300 -15.98 2.30 -15.68
CA PRO A 300 -16.05 1.66 -17.00
C PRO A 300 -15.76 2.70 -18.10
N PRO A 301 -15.27 2.27 -19.28
CA PRO A 301 -15.23 3.13 -20.46
C PRO A 301 -16.62 3.71 -20.77
N GLY A 302 -16.69 4.99 -21.11
CA GLY A 302 -17.91 5.74 -21.34
C GLY A 302 -18.62 6.25 -20.08
N ALA A 303 -18.04 6.04 -18.89
CA ALA A 303 -18.68 6.47 -17.64
C ALA A 303 -18.88 7.98 -17.54
N ARG A 304 -19.99 8.36 -16.93
CA ARG A 304 -20.23 9.70 -16.37
C ARG A 304 -19.76 9.69 -14.93
N ILE A 305 -18.73 10.47 -14.63
CA ILE A 305 -18.05 10.47 -13.34
C ILE A 305 -18.23 11.84 -12.68
N LEU A 306 -18.66 11.85 -11.42
CA LEU A 306 -18.59 13.01 -10.55
C LEU A 306 -17.35 12.90 -9.67
N GLU A 307 -16.50 13.91 -9.68
CA GLU A 307 -15.35 14.04 -8.80
C GLU A 307 -15.57 15.19 -7.82
N ILE A 308 -15.26 14.94 -6.54
CA ILE A 308 -15.32 15.91 -5.45
C ILE A 308 -13.91 16.18 -4.93
N GLY A 309 -13.47 17.42 -5.06
CA GLY A 309 -12.10 17.88 -4.82
C GLY A 309 -11.26 17.76 -6.09
N THR A 310 -11.34 18.74 -6.98
CA THR A 310 -10.50 18.82 -8.20
C THR A 310 -9.02 18.93 -7.85
N GLY A 311 -8.68 19.69 -6.80
CA GLY A 311 -7.31 19.86 -6.34
C GLY A 311 -6.39 20.35 -7.46
N SER A 312 -5.36 19.57 -7.78
CA SER A 312 -4.42 19.89 -8.87
C SER A 312 -4.98 19.69 -10.27
N GLY A 313 -6.10 18.95 -10.43
CA GLY A 313 -6.64 18.51 -11.72
C GLY A 313 -6.05 17.19 -12.25
N TYR A 314 -5.05 16.63 -11.57
CA TYR A 314 -4.39 15.39 -12.02
C TYR A 314 -5.37 14.20 -12.08
N SER A 315 -6.11 13.95 -10.99
CA SER A 315 -7.07 12.85 -10.93
C SER A 315 -8.21 13.06 -11.91
N THR A 316 -8.63 14.31 -12.16
CA THR A 316 -9.61 14.65 -13.19
C THR A 316 -9.15 14.21 -14.58
N ALA A 317 -7.89 14.50 -14.94
CA ALA A 317 -7.31 14.07 -16.22
C ALA A 317 -7.23 12.55 -16.33
N VAL A 318 -6.81 11.86 -15.27
CA VAL A 318 -6.74 10.39 -15.25
C VAL A 318 -8.14 9.77 -15.35
N LEU A 319 -9.14 10.33 -14.67
CA LEU A 319 -10.53 9.88 -14.77
C LEU A 319 -11.09 10.11 -16.18
N ALA A 320 -10.70 11.21 -16.84
CA ALA A 320 -11.13 11.52 -18.20
C ALA A 320 -10.54 10.55 -19.22
N GLU A 321 -9.27 10.15 -19.04
CA GLU A 321 -8.62 9.10 -19.83
C GLU A 321 -9.28 7.73 -19.60
N LEU A 322 -9.58 7.37 -18.34
CA LEU A 322 -10.28 6.13 -17.99
C LEU A 322 -11.70 6.05 -18.58
N ALA A 323 -12.45 7.15 -18.53
CA ALA A 323 -13.78 7.24 -19.10
C ALA A 323 -13.75 7.25 -20.63
N GLY A 324 -12.61 7.60 -21.23
CA GLY A 324 -12.43 7.67 -22.67
C GLY A 324 -13.29 8.75 -23.35
N PRO A 325 -13.21 8.86 -24.69
CA PRO A 325 -13.76 10.00 -25.43
C PRO A 325 -15.28 10.12 -25.40
N THR A 326 -15.99 9.04 -25.05
CA THR A 326 -17.46 9.03 -24.91
C THR A 326 -17.93 9.24 -23.47
N GLY A 327 -17.00 9.22 -22.51
CA GLY A 327 -17.29 9.50 -21.10
C GLY A 327 -17.31 10.99 -20.79
N LEU A 328 -17.65 11.32 -19.55
CA LEU A 328 -17.66 12.70 -19.07
C LEU A 328 -17.24 12.74 -17.59
N VAL A 329 -16.25 13.55 -17.27
CA VAL A 329 -15.89 13.86 -15.87
C VAL A 329 -16.43 15.23 -15.51
N ARG A 330 -17.13 15.32 -14.40
CA ARG A 330 -17.56 16.57 -13.78
C ARG A 330 -16.87 16.69 -12.43
N SER A 331 -15.99 17.68 -12.27
CA SER A 331 -15.20 17.84 -11.07
C SER A 331 -15.52 19.15 -10.37
N VAL A 332 -15.66 19.09 -9.05
CA VAL A 332 -16.06 20.23 -8.22
C VAL A 332 -15.02 20.46 -7.14
N ASP A 333 -14.58 21.71 -6.97
CA ASP A 333 -13.71 22.12 -5.88
C ASP A 333 -14.23 23.39 -5.23
N ILE A 334 -14.02 23.52 -3.92
CA ILE A 334 -14.46 24.70 -3.18
C ILE A 334 -13.56 25.92 -3.42
N VAL A 335 -12.34 25.71 -3.93
CA VAL A 335 -11.34 26.75 -4.16
C VAL A 335 -11.37 27.19 -5.63
N PRO A 336 -11.88 28.39 -5.96
CA PRO A 336 -11.99 28.86 -7.35
C PRO A 336 -10.64 28.92 -8.09
N GLU A 337 -9.57 29.30 -7.41
CA GLU A 337 -8.24 29.43 -8.00
C GLU A 337 -7.67 28.07 -8.45
N LEU A 338 -8.03 26.99 -7.76
CA LEU A 338 -7.65 25.63 -8.16
C LEU A 338 -8.42 25.19 -9.41
N ILE A 339 -9.69 25.60 -9.53
CA ILE A 339 -10.50 25.33 -10.73
C ILE A 339 -9.93 26.04 -11.94
N ASP A 340 -9.59 27.33 -11.83
CA ASP A 340 -9.00 28.10 -12.92
C ASP A 340 -7.67 27.49 -13.38
N ARG A 341 -6.82 27.11 -12.44
CA ARG A 341 -5.54 26.44 -12.71
C ARG A 341 -5.74 25.09 -13.38
N ALA A 342 -6.59 24.23 -12.83
CA ALA A 342 -6.88 22.91 -13.38
C ALA A 342 -7.50 23.01 -14.78
N ALA A 343 -8.40 23.97 -15.02
CA ALA A 343 -8.99 24.21 -16.34
C ALA A 343 -7.93 24.56 -17.39
N ALA A 344 -6.96 25.41 -17.02
CA ALA A 344 -5.85 25.77 -17.91
C ALA A 344 -4.98 24.56 -18.27
N LEU A 345 -4.65 23.72 -17.28
CA LEU A 345 -3.84 22.51 -17.48
C LEU A 345 -4.57 21.45 -18.31
N LEU A 346 -5.83 21.15 -17.98
CA LEU A 346 -6.64 20.20 -18.76
C LEU A 346 -6.74 20.64 -20.22
N LYS A 347 -6.90 21.94 -20.47
CA LYS A 347 -6.89 22.50 -21.82
C LYS A 347 -5.54 22.37 -22.52
N SER A 348 -4.42 22.60 -21.83
CA SER A 348 -3.08 22.46 -22.43
C SER A 348 -2.70 21.02 -22.75
N HIS A 349 -3.35 20.06 -22.09
CA HIS A 349 -3.21 18.61 -22.34
C HIS A 349 -4.33 18.05 -23.22
N ASP A 350 -5.11 18.89 -23.90
CA ASP A 350 -6.19 18.49 -24.81
C ASP A 350 -7.27 17.57 -24.17
N VAL A 351 -7.48 17.68 -22.86
CA VAL A 351 -8.52 16.93 -22.15
C VAL A 351 -9.89 17.58 -22.39
N ALA A 352 -10.63 17.06 -23.37
CA ALA A 352 -11.88 17.65 -23.85
C ALA A 352 -13.15 17.17 -23.12
N ASN A 353 -13.08 16.05 -22.42
CA ASN A 353 -14.22 15.37 -21.78
C ASN A 353 -14.29 15.60 -20.25
N ALA A 354 -13.83 16.77 -19.79
CA ALA A 354 -13.91 17.19 -18.39
C ALA A 354 -14.56 18.59 -18.25
N GLU A 355 -15.49 18.71 -17.30
CA GLU A 355 -16.15 19.95 -16.91
C GLU A 355 -15.83 20.27 -15.44
N LEU A 356 -15.41 21.50 -15.16
CA LEU A 356 -15.04 21.93 -13.80
C LEU A 356 -16.03 22.97 -13.25
N MET A 357 -16.27 22.95 -11.94
CA MET A 357 -17.08 23.95 -11.25
C MET A 357 -16.50 24.30 -9.88
N ALA A 358 -16.44 25.60 -9.57
CA ALA A 358 -16.19 26.05 -8.22
C ALA A 358 -17.47 25.96 -7.38
N GLY A 359 -17.43 25.28 -6.23
CA GLY A 359 -18.58 25.13 -5.34
C GLY A 359 -18.40 24.12 -4.22
N ASP A 360 -19.37 24.07 -3.29
CA ASP A 360 -19.38 23.05 -2.23
C ASP A 360 -19.73 21.68 -2.83
N GLY A 361 -18.75 20.77 -2.81
CA GLY A 361 -18.87 19.41 -3.30
C GLY A 361 -19.99 18.59 -2.64
N ARG A 362 -20.49 18.99 -1.45
CA ARG A 362 -21.68 18.39 -0.84
C ARG A 362 -22.94 18.54 -1.68
N ALA A 363 -23.01 19.50 -2.59
CA ALA A 363 -24.13 19.62 -3.52
C ALA A 363 -24.01 18.65 -4.72
N GLY A 364 -22.86 17.98 -4.88
CA GLY A 364 -22.49 17.27 -6.11
C GLY A 364 -22.43 18.24 -7.28
N TRP A 365 -23.07 17.89 -8.39
CA TRP A 365 -23.28 18.78 -9.53
C TRP A 365 -24.75 19.19 -9.62
N PRO A 366 -25.13 20.43 -9.26
CA PRO A 366 -26.51 20.90 -9.33
C PRO A 366 -27.12 20.73 -10.73
N GLY A 367 -28.30 20.11 -10.81
CA GLY A 367 -28.95 19.78 -12.09
C GLY A 367 -28.22 18.73 -12.94
N GLY A 368 -27.19 18.08 -12.39
CA GLY A 368 -26.43 17.00 -13.01
C GLY A 368 -26.97 15.61 -12.72
N GLY A 369 -26.15 14.61 -13.01
CA GLY A 369 -26.51 13.20 -12.90
C GLY A 369 -27.36 12.67 -14.07
N PRO A 370 -27.72 11.38 -14.05
CA PRO A 370 -27.11 10.37 -13.19
C PRO A 370 -25.63 10.14 -13.54
N PHE A 371 -24.82 9.80 -12.54
CA PHE A 371 -23.41 9.44 -12.65
C PHE A 371 -23.22 7.95 -12.39
N ASP A 372 -22.38 7.30 -13.19
CA ASP A 372 -22.01 5.90 -12.98
C ASP A 372 -21.06 5.74 -11.80
N ARG A 373 -20.26 6.77 -11.53
CA ARG A 373 -19.22 6.80 -10.50
C ARG A 373 -19.19 8.16 -9.80
N VAL A 374 -19.02 8.15 -8.48
CA VAL A 374 -18.71 9.32 -7.67
C VAL A 374 -17.40 9.04 -6.93
N MET A 375 -16.41 9.91 -7.10
CA MET A 375 -15.12 9.85 -6.43
C MET A 375 -14.96 11.09 -5.56
N ALA A 376 -14.62 10.92 -4.28
CA ALA A 376 -14.29 12.05 -3.41
C ALA A 376 -12.85 11.95 -2.91
N TRP A 377 -12.14 13.07 -2.90
CA TRP A 377 -10.76 13.20 -2.39
C TRP A 377 -10.68 13.94 -1.04
N ALA A 378 -11.83 14.20 -0.42
CA ALA A 378 -11.96 14.84 0.88
C ALA A 378 -12.89 14.03 1.80
N THR A 379 -12.56 14.00 3.10
CA THR A 379 -13.26 13.21 4.12
C THR A 379 -14.58 13.86 4.51
N ALA A 380 -15.68 13.19 4.16
CA ALA A 380 -17.02 13.63 4.52
C ALA A 380 -17.44 13.09 5.90
N ASP A 381 -18.09 13.93 6.71
CA ASP A 381 -18.68 13.48 7.99
C ASP A 381 -19.90 12.57 7.78
N LEU A 382 -20.66 12.86 6.72
CA LEU A 382 -21.76 12.05 6.19
C LEU A 382 -21.58 11.98 4.68
N VAL A 383 -21.91 10.85 4.07
CA VAL A 383 -22.08 10.80 2.62
C VAL A 383 -23.32 11.63 2.27
N PRO A 384 -23.20 12.76 1.53
CA PRO A 384 -24.33 13.64 1.26
C PRO A 384 -25.44 12.95 0.45
N GLU A 385 -26.70 13.26 0.78
CA GLU A 385 -27.85 12.74 0.03
C GLU A 385 -27.80 13.10 -1.47
N SER A 386 -27.22 14.26 -1.79
CA SER A 386 -27.02 14.72 -3.18
C SER A 386 -26.20 13.72 -4.00
N TRP A 387 -25.15 13.11 -3.43
CA TRP A 387 -24.30 12.15 -4.13
C TRP A 387 -25.08 10.89 -4.44
N ALA A 388 -25.87 10.39 -3.48
CA ALA A 388 -26.74 9.24 -3.67
C ALA A 388 -27.84 9.50 -4.72
N ARG A 389 -28.49 10.67 -4.68
CA ARG A 389 -29.54 11.06 -5.63
C ARG A 389 -29.02 11.24 -7.05
N GLN A 390 -27.79 11.72 -7.20
CA GLN A 390 -27.14 11.90 -8.50
C GLN A 390 -26.49 10.62 -9.03
N LEU A 391 -26.53 9.51 -8.29
CA LEU A 391 -25.93 8.25 -8.70
C LEU A 391 -26.90 7.41 -9.55
N ALA A 392 -26.42 6.86 -10.66
CA ALA A 392 -27.14 5.90 -11.48
C ALA A 392 -27.51 4.64 -10.66
N PRO A 393 -28.56 3.89 -11.06
CA PRO A 393 -28.74 2.53 -10.58
C PRO A 393 -27.45 1.71 -10.79
N ASP A 394 -27.05 0.94 -9.77
CA ASP A 394 -25.77 0.19 -9.73
C ASP A 394 -24.50 1.06 -9.83
N GLY A 395 -24.64 2.38 -9.74
CA GLY A 395 -23.52 3.29 -9.63
C GLY A 395 -22.78 3.15 -8.30
N VAL A 396 -21.54 3.62 -8.28
CA VAL A 396 -20.61 3.44 -7.16
C VAL A 396 -20.13 4.78 -6.62
N ILE A 397 -20.07 4.88 -5.29
CA ILE A 397 -19.38 5.96 -4.58
C ILE A 397 -18.09 5.38 -3.97
N VAL A 398 -16.95 6.03 -4.23
CA VAL A 398 -15.72 5.84 -3.45
C VAL A 398 -15.41 7.14 -2.74
N ALA A 399 -15.46 7.13 -1.41
CA ALA A 399 -15.30 8.34 -0.62
C ALA A 399 -14.59 8.07 0.70
N PRO A 400 -13.63 8.92 1.10
CA PRO A 400 -13.18 9.02 2.48
C PRO A 400 -14.34 9.51 3.36
N VAL A 401 -14.60 8.79 4.44
CA VAL A 401 -15.68 9.10 5.38
C VAL A 401 -15.19 8.98 6.81
N ARG A 402 -15.76 9.80 7.68
CA ARG A 402 -15.62 9.61 9.13
C ARG A 402 -16.39 8.36 9.55
N LEU A 403 -15.73 7.47 10.28
CA LEU A 403 -16.34 6.25 10.83
C LEU A 403 -16.78 6.45 12.29
N LEU A 404 -15.99 7.20 13.06
CA LEU A 404 -16.25 7.54 14.46
C LEU A 404 -15.98 9.04 14.71
N PRO A 405 -16.63 9.68 15.70
CA PRO A 405 -16.45 11.11 15.98
C PRO A 405 -15.01 11.49 16.38
N GLN A 406 -14.23 10.55 16.91
CA GLN A 406 -12.85 10.75 17.33
C GLN A 406 -11.94 11.17 16.16
N ALA A 407 -10.92 11.97 16.47
CA ALA A 407 -9.87 12.29 15.51
C ALA A 407 -9.21 11.02 14.95
N ALA A 408 -8.78 11.08 13.69
CA ALA A 408 -8.12 9.99 12.96
C ALA A 408 -8.94 8.70 12.76
N CYS A 409 -10.22 8.66 13.12
CA CYS A 409 -11.10 7.52 12.85
C CYS A 409 -11.88 7.68 11.53
N ALA A 410 -11.14 7.82 10.42
CA ALA A 410 -11.69 7.88 9.06
C ALA A 410 -11.12 6.75 8.19
N ALA A 411 -11.88 6.36 7.17
CA ALA A 411 -11.45 5.40 6.17
C ALA A 411 -12.10 5.71 4.82
N THR A 412 -11.57 5.18 3.74
CA THR A 412 -12.21 5.26 2.42
C THR A 412 -13.09 4.05 2.21
N VAL A 413 -14.35 4.30 1.84
CA VAL A 413 -15.36 3.25 1.62
C VAL A 413 -15.78 3.20 0.16
N ARG A 414 -16.18 2.00 -0.27
CA ARG A 414 -16.88 1.76 -1.53
C ARG A 414 -18.33 1.42 -1.23
N LEU A 415 -19.24 2.22 -1.76
CA LEU A 415 -20.68 2.04 -1.64
C LEU A 415 -21.29 1.85 -3.03
N ARG A 416 -22.31 1.00 -3.15
CA ARG A 416 -23.08 0.83 -4.38
C ARG A 416 -24.54 1.21 -4.16
N ARG A 417 -25.14 1.90 -5.13
CA ARG A 417 -26.58 2.14 -5.15
C ARG A 417 -27.29 0.96 -5.77
N THR A 418 -28.17 0.34 -5.02
CA THR A 418 -29.01 -0.75 -5.50
C THR A 418 -30.04 -0.23 -6.53
N PRO A 419 -30.61 -1.11 -7.36
CA PRO A 419 -31.71 -0.74 -8.26
C PRO A 419 -32.93 -0.15 -7.52
N GLY A 420 -33.14 -0.52 -6.25
CA GLY A 420 -34.18 0.03 -5.38
C GLY A 420 -33.90 1.45 -4.87
N GLY A 421 -32.68 1.95 -5.07
CA GLY A 421 -32.28 3.30 -4.71
C GLY A 421 -31.47 3.42 -3.41
N ASP A 422 -31.39 2.34 -2.63
CA ASP A 422 -30.63 2.29 -1.37
C ASP A 422 -29.12 2.17 -1.61
N LEU A 423 -28.32 2.76 -0.73
CA LEU A 423 -26.87 2.56 -0.69
C LEU A 423 -26.51 1.37 0.19
N ILE A 424 -25.61 0.52 -0.30
CA ILE A 424 -25.02 -0.58 0.46
C ILE A 424 -23.49 -0.48 0.45
N GLY A 425 -22.83 -0.93 1.50
CA GLY A 425 -21.37 -0.98 1.59
C GLY A 425 -20.78 -2.24 0.97
N GLU A 426 -19.65 -2.10 0.27
CA GLU A 426 -18.95 -3.22 -0.39
C GLU A 426 -17.52 -3.42 0.11
N ALA A 427 -16.77 -2.34 0.40
CA ALA A 427 -15.36 -2.45 0.82
C ALA A 427 -14.87 -1.23 1.61
N VAL A 428 -13.79 -1.41 2.37
CA VAL A 428 -13.10 -0.37 3.15
C VAL A 428 -11.60 -0.41 2.89
N THR A 429 -10.93 0.75 2.88
CA THR A 429 -9.46 0.87 2.83
C THR A 429 -8.97 2.00 3.74
N GLY A 430 -7.75 1.87 4.26
CA GLY A 430 -7.15 2.77 5.25
C GLY A 430 -6.65 4.11 4.71
N ALA A 431 -7.07 4.52 3.51
CA ALA A 431 -6.73 5.83 2.96
C ALA A 431 -7.55 6.93 3.66
N THR A 432 -6.86 7.99 4.09
CA THR A 432 -7.43 9.14 4.83
C THR A 432 -7.02 10.43 4.12
N PHE A 433 -7.86 11.45 4.21
CA PHE A 433 -7.73 12.70 3.44
C PHE A 433 -8.07 13.90 4.33
N ALA A 434 -7.83 15.09 3.80
CA ALA A 434 -8.29 16.32 4.45
C ALA A 434 -9.83 16.34 4.55
N PRO A 435 -10.41 17.01 5.55
CA PRO A 435 -11.85 17.15 5.69
C PRO A 435 -12.47 17.80 4.45
N LEU A 436 -13.68 17.36 4.09
CA LEU A 436 -14.53 18.05 3.15
C LEU A 436 -15.04 19.30 3.86
N ASP A 437 -14.40 20.47 3.67
CA ASP A 437 -14.76 21.69 4.40
C ASP A 437 -15.96 22.43 3.80
N HIS A 438 -16.59 23.31 4.59
CA HIS A 438 -17.63 24.24 4.10
C HIS A 438 -17.07 25.54 3.50
N ALA A 439 -15.76 25.76 3.63
CA ALA A 439 -15.05 26.91 3.09
C ALA A 439 -13.62 26.51 2.68
N PRO A 440 -12.97 27.26 1.77
CA PRO A 440 -11.58 27.03 1.39
C PRO A 440 -10.62 26.95 2.59
N ARG A 441 -9.92 25.83 2.72
CA ARG A 441 -8.89 25.62 3.73
C ARG A 441 -7.63 26.42 3.39
N ARG A 442 -7.19 27.27 4.33
CA ARG A 442 -5.99 28.12 4.18
C ARG A 442 -4.77 27.60 4.94
N SER A 443 -4.97 26.71 5.92
CA SER A 443 -3.90 26.05 6.67
C SER A 443 -4.01 24.54 6.55
N TRP A 444 -2.90 23.91 6.17
CA TRP A 444 -2.75 22.46 6.05
C TRP A 444 -1.95 21.87 7.22
N SER A 445 -1.27 22.73 7.98
CA SER A 445 -0.58 22.42 9.23
C SER A 445 -1.50 22.77 10.40
N GLY A 446 -1.74 21.78 11.28
CA GLY A 446 -2.55 21.95 12.48
C GLY A 446 -2.96 20.63 13.10
N PRO A 447 -3.47 20.66 14.34
CA PRO A 447 -4.01 19.47 15.00
C PRO A 447 -5.19 18.91 14.21
N ALA A 448 -5.48 17.62 14.40
CA ALA A 448 -6.68 17.03 13.82
C ALA A 448 -7.93 17.82 14.28
N GLU A 449 -8.80 18.19 13.36
CA GLU A 449 -9.97 19.07 13.60
C GLU A 449 -10.95 18.52 14.67
N GLN A 450 -10.84 17.24 15.02
CA GLN A 450 -11.66 16.57 16.04
C GLN A 450 -10.86 16.11 17.26
N ALA A 451 -9.66 16.68 17.46
CA ALA A 451 -8.91 16.44 18.68
C ALA A 451 -9.69 16.99 19.89
N ASP A 452 -9.88 16.16 20.91
CA ASP A 452 -10.56 16.55 22.15
C ASP A 452 -9.69 17.46 23.03
N VAL A 453 -8.37 17.36 22.87
CA VAL A 453 -7.37 18.22 23.51
C VAL A 453 -6.17 18.38 22.59
N VAL A 454 -5.68 19.61 22.49
CA VAL A 454 -4.47 20.00 21.77
C VAL A 454 -3.56 20.75 22.75
N LEU A 455 -2.28 20.40 22.75
CA LEU A 455 -1.21 21.09 23.46
C LEU A 455 -0.19 21.56 22.42
N GLU A 456 -0.12 22.87 22.22
CA GLU A 456 0.87 23.49 21.33
C GLU A 456 2.29 23.28 21.87
N ALA A 457 3.28 23.25 20.97
CA ALA A 457 4.69 23.27 21.34
C ALA A 457 4.98 24.62 22.01
N GLY A 458 5.32 24.60 23.31
CA GLY A 458 5.83 25.72 24.11
C GLY A 458 5.11 27.08 24.04
N ASP A 459 4.49 27.50 25.15
CA ASP A 459 4.24 28.95 25.39
C ASP A 459 5.56 29.75 25.62
N GLU A 460 6.73 29.12 25.46
CA GLU A 460 8.06 29.69 25.68
C GLU A 460 9.05 29.17 24.60
N ASP A 461 9.25 29.97 23.54
CA ASP A 461 10.47 30.15 22.73
C ASP A 461 11.27 28.95 22.13
N GLU A 462 10.69 27.79 21.77
CA GLU A 462 11.40 26.80 20.94
C GLU A 462 10.51 26.16 19.83
N ASP A 463 10.95 26.33 18.57
CA ASP A 463 10.51 25.71 17.31
C ASP A 463 9.02 25.82 16.90
N GLU A 464 8.65 26.91 16.19
CA GLU A 464 7.32 27.15 15.56
C GLU A 464 6.87 26.05 14.56
N ASP A 465 7.74 25.10 14.22
CA ASP A 465 7.51 24.06 13.22
C ASP A 465 7.23 22.65 13.81
N GLU A 466 7.29 22.44 15.13
CA GLU A 466 6.98 21.12 15.72
C GLU A 466 5.46 20.88 15.83
N PRO A 467 4.91 19.79 15.25
CA PRO A 467 3.48 19.53 15.28
C PRO A 467 2.95 19.32 16.72
N PRO A 468 1.77 19.87 17.06
CA PRO A 468 1.27 19.84 18.43
C PRO A 468 0.91 18.43 18.88
N PHE A 469 1.05 18.17 20.18
CA PHE A 469 0.47 16.98 20.79
C PHE A 469 -1.05 17.12 20.80
N TRP A 470 -1.76 16.06 20.40
CA TRP A 470 -3.20 16.02 20.56
C TRP A 470 -3.70 14.63 20.93
N LEU A 471 -4.84 14.58 21.61
CA LEU A 471 -5.49 13.35 22.06
C LEU A 471 -6.99 13.42 21.74
N SER A 472 -7.56 12.28 21.34
CA SER A 472 -9.01 12.12 21.15
C SER A 472 -9.48 10.77 21.64
N GLY A 473 -10.65 10.74 22.28
CA GLY A 473 -11.21 9.54 22.89
C GLY A 473 -12.55 9.83 23.54
N HIS A 474 -13.49 8.88 23.48
CA HIS A 474 -14.85 9.11 23.99
C HIS A 474 -14.86 9.43 25.50
N TRP A 475 -13.97 8.80 26.27
CA TRP A 475 -13.80 9.04 27.70
C TRP A 475 -13.39 10.47 28.06
N LEU A 476 -12.88 11.26 27.10
CA LEU A 476 -12.59 12.68 27.31
C LEU A 476 -13.86 13.55 27.23
N THR A 477 -14.90 13.10 26.53
CA THR A 477 -16.07 13.95 26.19
C THR A 477 -16.85 14.44 27.41
N GLU A 478 -16.83 13.69 28.51
CA GLU A 478 -17.49 14.05 29.77
C GLU A 478 -16.61 14.89 30.73
N ILE A 479 -15.33 15.07 30.40
CA ILE A 479 -14.35 15.79 31.23
C ILE A 479 -14.35 17.27 30.83
N ALA A 480 -14.18 18.18 31.79
CA ALA A 480 -14.10 19.62 31.50
C ALA A 480 -12.84 19.96 30.66
N PRO A 481 -12.88 20.90 29.70
CA PRO A 481 -11.75 21.19 28.82
C PRO A 481 -10.42 21.50 29.52
N ASP A 482 -10.45 22.27 30.62
CA ASP A 482 -9.24 22.61 31.40
C ASP A 482 -8.64 21.38 32.09
N GLU A 483 -9.51 20.47 32.54
CA GLU A 483 -9.10 19.20 33.15
C GLU A 483 -8.52 18.24 32.10
N ARG A 484 -9.09 18.18 30.88
CA ARG A 484 -8.49 17.41 29.75
C ARG A 484 -7.06 17.88 29.45
N ARG A 485 -6.84 19.20 29.42
CA ARG A 485 -5.50 19.78 29.21
C ARG A 485 -4.55 19.43 30.34
N ALA A 486 -5.00 19.45 31.59
CA ALA A 486 -4.20 19.05 32.73
C ALA A 486 -3.81 17.56 32.66
N ILE A 487 -4.75 16.69 32.32
CA ILE A 487 -4.52 15.25 32.11
C ILE A 487 -3.51 15.01 30.98
N ALA A 488 -3.71 15.64 29.82
CA ALA A 488 -2.80 15.52 28.67
C ALA A 488 -1.37 15.98 29.01
N ARG A 489 -1.23 17.10 29.74
CA ARG A 489 0.08 17.58 30.22
C ARG A 489 0.71 16.62 31.22
N ALA A 490 -0.07 15.98 32.08
CA ALA A 490 0.44 14.97 33.01
C ALA A 490 0.98 13.75 32.26
N PHE A 491 0.27 13.26 31.23
CA PHE A 491 0.72 12.15 30.40
C PHE A 491 2.06 12.41 29.70
N LEU A 492 2.29 13.63 29.21
CA LEU A 492 3.57 14.01 28.61
C LEU A 492 4.73 14.06 29.60
N ARG A 493 4.47 14.43 30.86
CA ARG A 493 5.50 14.51 31.92
C ARG A 493 5.90 13.14 32.46
N ASP A 494 4.94 12.22 32.59
CA ASP A 494 5.13 10.92 33.24
C ASP A 494 5.29 9.77 32.24
N ARG A 495 6.14 9.98 31.23
CA ARG A 495 6.39 8.96 30.19
C ARG A 495 7.29 7.85 30.76
N SER A 496 6.80 6.61 30.69
CA SER A 496 7.60 5.43 31.02
C SER A 496 8.28 4.84 29.78
N ASP A 497 9.59 4.63 29.81
CA ASP A 497 10.32 3.89 28.77
C ASP A 497 10.16 2.37 28.97
N VAL A 498 9.05 1.83 28.48
CA VAL A 498 8.72 0.39 28.54
C VAL A 498 8.70 -0.21 27.13
N HIS A 499 8.94 -1.51 27.01
CA HIS A 499 8.79 -2.20 25.73
C HIS A 499 7.33 -2.23 25.27
N SER A 500 7.14 -1.98 23.97
CA SER A 500 5.83 -2.06 23.32
C SER A 500 5.23 -3.46 23.48
N PRO A 501 3.92 -3.58 23.77
CA PRO A 501 3.21 -4.86 23.74
C PRO A 501 2.94 -5.39 22.33
N VAL A 502 3.25 -4.61 21.28
CA VAL A 502 3.10 -4.97 19.87
C VAL A 502 4.43 -5.50 19.34
N THR A 503 4.39 -6.59 18.58
CA THR A 503 5.58 -7.21 17.96
C THR A 503 5.86 -6.65 16.56
N ASP A 504 7.10 -6.76 16.08
CA ASP A 504 7.52 -6.18 14.79
C ASP A 504 6.78 -6.74 13.56
N ASP A 505 6.14 -7.91 13.68
CA ASP A 505 5.31 -8.53 12.63
C ASP A 505 3.86 -8.03 12.61
N GLU A 506 3.43 -7.29 13.63
CA GLU A 506 2.05 -6.86 13.80
C GLU A 506 1.78 -5.53 13.09
N ASN A 507 0.70 -5.51 12.30
CA ASN A 507 0.27 -4.32 11.58
C ASN A 507 -0.65 -3.44 12.45
N VAL A 508 -0.09 -2.36 13.03
CA VAL A 508 -0.86 -1.42 13.86
C VAL A 508 -1.98 -0.71 13.09
N GLN A 509 -1.87 -0.54 11.77
CA GLN A 509 -2.97 0.00 10.96
C GLN A 509 -4.16 -0.97 10.88
N ALA A 510 -3.90 -2.28 10.88
CA ALA A 510 -4.95 -3.29 10.95
C ALA A 510 -5.59 -3.32 12.36
N PHE A 511 -4.79 -3.18 13.41
CA PHE A 511 -5.31 -3.00 14.77
C PHE A 511 -6.20 -1.74 14.88
N HIS A 512 -5.79 -0.61 14.29
CA HIS A 512 -6.62 0.60 14.26
C HIS A 512 -7.95 0.36 13.53
N ALA A 513 -7.92 -0.35 12.40
CA ALA A 513 -9.15 -0.73 11.66
C ALA A 513 -10.10 -1.56 12.54
N TYR A 514 -9.57 -2.55 13.26
CA TYR A 514 -10.33 -3.35 14.21
C TYR A 514 -10.96 -2.49 15.32
N LEU A 515 -10.19 -1.56 15.90
CA LEU A 515 -10.70 -0.66 16.93
C LEU A 515 -11.83 0.24 16.43
N MET A 516 -11.79 0.71 15.18
CA MET A 516 -12.89 1.46 14.59
C MET A 516 -14.16 0.61 14.41
N ALA A 517 -14.01 -0.69 14.15
CA ALA A 517 -15.12 -1.61 13.97
C ALA A 517 -15.78 -2.03 15.29
N VAL A 518 -14.98 -2.28 16.34
CA VAL A 518 -15.53 -2.67 17.65
C VAL A 518 -15.86 -1.47 18.54
N ASN A 519 -15.33 -0.29 18.21
CA ASN A 519 -15.52 0.99 18.90
C ASN A 519 -15.54 0.87 20.44
N PRO A 520 -14.44 0.38 21.05
CA PRO A 520 -14.42 0.14 22.48
C PRO A 520 -14.36 1.46 23.24
N ALA A 521 -14.99 1.53 24.42
CA ALA A 521 -14.99 2.73 25.27
C ALA A 521 -13.60 3.37 25.51
N PRO A 522 -12.51 2.60 25.77
CA PRO A 522 -11.19 3.18 25.97
C PRO A 522 -10.46 3.61 24.68
N LEU A 523 -11.05 3.42 23.48
CA LEU A 523 -10.41 3.80 22.21
C LEU A 523 -9.91 5.24 22.26
N THR A 524 -8.59 5.36 22.08
CA THR A 524 -7.90 6.64 22.11
C THR A 524 -6.98 6.73 20.89
N THR A 525 -7.07 7.85 20.19
CA THR A 525 -6.15 8.24 19.11
C THR A 525 -5.36 9.47 19.54
N ALA A 526 -4.14 9.59 19.05
CA ALA A 526 -3.29 10.74 19.35
C ALA A 526 -2.36 11.07 18.19
N PHE A 527 -1.85 12.28 18.20
CA PHE A 527 -0.55 12.57 17.63
C PHE A 527 0.41 12.90 18.76
N VAL A 528 1.52 12.18 18.80
CA VAL A 528 2.56 12.38 19.80
C VAL A 528 3.83 12.86 19.09
N PRO A 529 4.37 14.04 19.40
CA PRO A 529 5.62 14.53 18.81
C PRO A 529 6.74 13.48 18.91
N GLY A 530 7.49 13.30 17.83
CA GLY A 530 8.50 12.25 17.68
C GLY A 530 7.98 10.82 17.45
N LEU A 531 6.73 10.51 17.80
CA LEU A 531 6.10 9.20 17.56
C LEU A 531 5.07 9.23 16.41
N GLY A 532 4.56 10.40 16.05
CA GLY A 532 3.54 10.60 15.03
C GLY A 532 2.15 10.13 15.47
N MET A 533 1.40 9.60 14.51
CA MET A 533 0.03 9.11 14.73
C MET A 533 0.02 7.83 15.55
N CYS A 534 -0.65 7.84 16.70
CA CYS A 534 -0.78 6.70 17.60
C CYS A 534 -2.25 6.31 17.84
N VAL A 535 -2.45 5.04 18.20
CA VAL A 535 -3.75 4.48 18.58
C VAL A 535 -3.57 3.55 19.78
N GLY A 536 -4.59 3.45 20.64
CA GLY A 536 -4.58 2.49 21.74
C GLY A 536 -5.74 2.72 22.70
N ALA A 537 -5.42 2.61 23.99
CA ALA A 537 -6.38 2.74 25.10
C ALA A 537 -6.05 3.95 25.98
N GLY A 538 -7.09 4.55 26.56
CA GLY A 538 -6.96 5.68 27.48
C GLY A 538 -8.11 5.78 28.46
N SER A 539 -7.80 6.35 29.62
CA SER A 539 -8.73 6.68 30.70
C SER A 539 -8.17 7.86 31.51
N PRO A 540 -8.92 8.43 32.46
CA PRO A 540 -8.38 9.47 33.35
C PRO A 540 -7.14 9.03 34.16
N ALA A 541 -6.95 7.71 34.35
CA ALA A 541 -5.85 7.16 35.12
C ALA A 541 -4.56 6.93 34.30
N GLY A 542 -4.63 6.95 32.96
CA GLY A 542 -3.48 6.65 32.11
C GLY A 542 -3.83 6.44 30.65
N VAL A 543 -2.79 6.34 29.82
CA VAL A 543 -2.92 6.10 28.38
C VAL A 543 -1.79 5.19 27.91
N ALA A 544 -2.11 4.29 26.99
CA ALA A 544 -1.16 3.39 26.35
C ALA A 544 -1.44 3.35 24.84
N LEU A 545 -0.51 3.90 24.05
CA LEU A 545 -0.68 4.13 22.62
C LEU A 545 0.51 3.58 21.83
N VAL A 546 0.23 3.02 20.66
CA VAL A 546 1.22 2.48 19.72
C VAL A 546 1.21 3.29 18.42
N PRO A 547 2.38 3.67 17.87
CA PRO A 547 2.43 4.39 16.61
C PRO A 547 1.98 3.52 15.43
N THR A 548 1.27 4.14 14.49
CA THR A 548 0.63 3.45 13.35
C THR A 548 1.57 3.18 12.18
N ARG A 549 2.69 3.91 12.08
CA ARG A 549 3.61 3.88 10.93
C ARG A 549 5.07 3.60 11.29
N GLN A 550 5.38 3.50 12.57
CA GLN A 550 6.74 3.31 13.07
C GLN A 550 6.76 2.53 14.37
N SER A 551 7.94 2.02 14.75
CA SER A 551 8.12 1.39 16.05
C SER A 551 8.14 2.45 17.14
N GLY A 552 7.51 2.16 18.27
CA GLY A 552 7.50 3.04 19.43
C GLY A 552 6.38 2.65 20.38
N TYR A 553 6.34 3.34 21.52
CA TYR A 553 5.33 3.12 22.52
C TYR A 553 5.19 4.35 23.40
N PHE A 554 3.97 4.83 23.59
CA PHE A 554 3.66 5.94 24.47
C PHE A 554 2.80 5.42 25.63
N ARG A 555 3.34 5.44 26.84
CA ARG A 555 2.65 4.94 28.02
C ARG A 555 2.79 5.88 29.22
N CYS A 556 1.66 6.20 29.82
CA CYS A 556 1.53 6.78 31.15
C CYS A 556 0.56 5.92 31.97
N GLY A 557 0.95 5.44 33.15
CA GLY A 557 0.14 4.52 33.95
C GLY A 557 0.15 3.07 33.46
N SER A 558 -0.98 2.36 33.63
CA SER A 558 -1.13 0.95 33.20
C SER A 558 -1.37 0.81 31.69
N ASP A 559 -1.03 -0.35 31.13
CA ASP A 559 -1.35 -0.74 29.75
C ASP A 559 -2.26 -1.97 29.64
N ASP A 560 -2.90 -2.37 30.74
CA ASP A 560 -3.78 -3.55 30.79
C ASP A 560 -4.89 -3.46 29.73
N GLU A 561 -5.57 -2.32 29.61
CA GLU A 561 -6.62 -2.12 28.59
C GLU A 561 -6.10 -2.27 27.17
N LEU A 562 -4.91 -1.73 26.86
CA LEU A 562 -4.29 -1.91 25.55
C LEU A 562 -3.95 -3.38 25.29
N ARG A 563 -3.43 -4.09 26.30
CA ARG A 563 -3.09 -5.52 26.19
C ARG A 563 -4.33 -6.37 25.96
N ASP A 564 -5.44 -6.06 26.64
CA ASP A 564 -6.72 -6.72 26.45
C ASP A 564 -7.27 -6.50 25.04
N LEU A 565 -7.22 -5.26 24.54
CA LEU A 565 -7.61 -4.93 23.16
C LEU A 565 -6.74 -5.65 22.12
N LEU A 566 -5.42 -5.67 22.31
CA LEU A 566 -4.50 -6.41 21.44
C LEU A 566 -4.77 -7.92 21.50
N GLY A 567 -5.08 -8.45 22.69
CA GLY A 567 -5.48 -9.85 22.90
C GLY A 567 -6.75 -10.20 22.12
N ALA A 568 -7.78 -9.35 22.22
CA ALA A 568 -9.03 -9.51 21.49
C ALA A 568 -8.84 -9.44 19.96
N TRP A 569 -8.03 -8.48 19.48
CA TRP A 569 -7.69 -8.36 18.07
C TRP A 569 -6.94 -9.58 17.53
N ARG A 570 -5.94 -10.08 18.29
CA ARG A 570 -5.20 -11.31 17.97
C ARG A 570 -6.14 -12.52 17.92
N ALA A 571 -7.03 -12.66 18.91
CA ALA A 571 -8.02 -13.73 18.97
C ALA A 571 -9.03 -13.69 17.81
N ALA A 572 -9.34 -12.50 17.30
CA ALA A 572 -10.17 -12.29 16.11
C ALA A 572 -9.45 -12.57 14.79
N GLY A 573 -8.19 -13.04 14.80
CA GLY A 573 -7.43 -13.34 13.59
C GLY A 573 -6.67 -12.13 13.00
N ARG A 574 -6.46 -11.08 13.80
CA ARG A 574 -5.78 -9.83 13.39
C ARG A 574 -6.43 -9.16 12.15
N PRO A 575 -7.76 -8.96 12.12
CA PRO A 575 -8.44 -8.33 10.98
C PRO A 575 -7.91 -6.92 10.73
N GLY A 576 -7.84 -6.53 9.46
CA GLY A 576 -7.54 -5.17 9.01
C GLY A 576 -8.69 -4.62 8.16
N PHE A 577 -8.39 -3.58 7.37
CA PHE A 577 -9.41 -2.91 6.55
C PHE A 577 -10.10 -3.82 5.53
N GLY A 578 -9.39 -4.84 5.00
CA GLY A 578 -9.95 -5.77 4.02
C GLY A 578 -11.02 -6.70 4.59
N GLU A 579 -11.02 -6.89 5.91
CA GLU A 579 -11.98 -7.70 6.64
C GLU A 579 -13.14 -6.86 7.21
N LEU A 580 -13.23 -5.57 6.87
CA LEU A 580 -14.32 -4.69 7.28
C LEU A 580 -15.36 -4.49 6.19
N VAL A 581 -16.63 -4.39 6.60
CA VAL A 581 -17.76 -4.06 5.72
C VAL A 581 -18.38 -2.73 6.14
N PRO A 582 -18.58 -1.76 5.22
CA PRO A 582 -19.28 -0.53 5.55
C PRO A 582 -20.77 -0.78 5.78
N VAL A 583 -21.31 -0.20 6.84
CA VAL A 583 -22.75 -0.21 7.14
C VAL A 583 -23.29 1.21 6.96
N VAL A 584 -24.36 1.32 6.17
CA VAL A 584 -24.96 2.59 5.79
C VAL A 584 -26.17 2.86 6.68
N HIS A 585 -26.15 4.00 7.38
CA HIS A 585 -27.25 4.44 8.25
C HIS A 585 -27.82 5.75 7.70
N PRO A 586 -29.13 5.82 7.38
CA PRO A 586 -29.77 7.08 7.01
C PRO A 586 -29.64 8.13 8.12
N ALA A 587 -29.41 9.39 7.71
CA ALA A 587 -29.35 10.57 8.58
C ALA A 587 -30.12 11.73 7.92
N GLU A 588 -30.37 12.81 8.67
CA GLU A 588 -31.21 13.93 8.22
C GLU A 588 -30.74 14.59 6.91
N SER A 589 -29.43 14.65 6.66
CA SER A 589 -28.82 15.31 5.48
C SER A 589 -27.95 14.37 4.63
N GLY A 590 -28.08 13.05 4.80
CA GLY A 590 -27.26 12.08 4.07
C GLY A 590 -27.19 10.71 4.75
N TYR A 591 -26.02 10.09 4.71
CA TYR A 591 -25.80 8.75 5.25
C TYR A 591 -24.56 8.73 6.15
N ARG A 592 -24.74 8.26 7.38
CA ARG A 592 -23.64 7.95 8.30
C ARG A 592 -23.10 6.57 7.96
N ILE A 593 -21.78 6.46 7.89
CA ILE A 593 -21.12 5.19 7.61
C ILE A 593 -20.42 4.70 8.87
N THR A 594 -20.73 3.48 9.30
CA THR A 594 -19.94 2.74 10.29
C THR A 594 -19.30 1.53 9.61
N VAL A 595 -18.48 0.77 10.34
CA VAL A 595 -17.88 -0.46 9.83
C VAL A 595 -18.10 -1.60 10.81
N GLU A 596 -18.28 -2.80 10.27
CA GLU A 596 -18.38 -4.04 11.04
C GLU A 596 -17.34 -5.05 10.53
N LEU A 597 -16.95 -6.01 11.38
CA LEU A 597 -16.15 -7.15 10.94
C LEU A 597 -17.01 -8.02 10.00
N ALA A 598 -16.45 -8.37 8.84
CA ALA A 598 -17.06 -9.34 7.95
C ALA A 598 -17.31 -10.64 8.74
N ARG A 599 -18.58 -11.06 8.83
CA ARG A 599 -18.90 -12.37 9.40
C ARG A 599 -18.25 -13.41 8.50
N GLU A 600 -17.42 -14.30 9.06
CA GLU A 600 -16.93 -15.46 8.34
C GLU A 600 -18.12 -16.11 7.63
N ALA A 601 -18.09 -16.12 6.29
CA ALA A 601 -19.00 -16.94 5.51
C ALA A 601 -18.62 -18.39 5.82
N ARG A 602 -19.27 -18.97 6.83
CA ARG A 602 -19.13 -20.38 7.22
C ARG A 602 -19.44 -21.32 6.08
#